data_AF-A0A836P0P3-F1
#
_entry.id   AF-A0A836P0P3-F1
#
_cell.length_a   1.000
_cell.length_b   1.000
_cell.length_c   1.000
_cell.angle_alpha   90.00
_cell.angle_beta   90.00
_cell.angle_gamma   90.00
#
_symmetry.space_group_name_H-M   'P 1'
#
loop_
_entity.id
_entity.type
_entity.pdbx_description
1 polymer ?
#
loop_
_entity_poly.entity_id
_entity_poly.type
_entity_poly.pdbx_seq_one_letter_code
_entity_poly.pdbx_strand_id
1 'polypeptide(L)'
;VVIRGLAYSGILRGDRFVFCDPNGDLVSKFYRQGDKILNPYDTRTEGWTFYNEIRNDYDYKRYALSLVPRGKSAEEEEWCSFGRLLLAECAKKLAMNGSPSIRDLFHWCTIEEPENLKLFLAGTSAESLFVGAEKALASARFVLADKLPEHLEMPTGHFSIRRFLEDDQTGNLFLTWREDMAEALRPLISAWVDVVC
;
A
#
# COMPACT_ATOMS: atom_id res chain seq x y z
N VAL A 1 13.52 -8.17 23.82
CA VAL A 1 13.01 -8.90 25.01
C VAL A 1 11.83 -8.18 25.66
N VAL A 2 11.89 -6.86 25.89
CA VAL A 2 10.80 -6.09 26.53
C VAL A 2 9.47 -6.14 25.77
N ILE A 3 9.49 -5.98 24.44
CA ILE A 3 8.27 -6.00 23.61
C ILE A 3 7.53 -7.36 23.69
N ARG A 4 8.27 -8.48 23.79
CA ARG A 4 7.67 -9.82 23.93
C ARG A 4 6.92 -9.98 25.26
N GLY A 5 7.49 -9.48 26.36
CA GLY A 5 6.84 -9.52 27.67
C GLY A 5 5.57 -8.69 27.72
N LEU A 6 5.60 -7.50 27.10
CA LEU A 6 4.43 -6.64 26.98
C LEU A 6 3.34 -7.29 26.12
N ALA A 7 3.70 -7.78 24.93
CA ALA A 7 2.80 -8.49 24.03
C ALA A 7 2.14 -9.69 24.73
N TYR A 8 2.94 -10.52 25.41
CA TYR A 8 2.41 -11.68 26.15
C TYR A 8 1.40 -11.26 27.23
N SER A 9 1.74 -10.25 28.04
CA SER A 9 0.83 -9.77 29.09
C SER A 9 -0.47 -9.18 28.54
N GLY A 10 -0.40 -8.45 27.42
CA GLY A 10 -1.59 -7.88 26.77
C GLY A 10 -2.46 -8.94 26.11
N ILE A 11 -1.86 -9.89 25.40
CA ILE A 11 -2.59 -11.00 24.79
C ILE A 11 -3.31 -11.83 25.86
N LEU A 12 -2.71 -12.01 27.05
CA LEU A 12 -3.38 -12.69 28.18
C LEU A 12 -4.57 -11.90 28.74
N ARG A 13 -4.55 -10.56 28.66
CA ARG A 13 -5.70 -9.71 29.02
C ARG A 13 -6.78 -9.68 27.95
N GLY A 14 -6.51 -10.22 26.75
CA GLY A 14 -7.39 -10.11 25.60
C GLY A 14 -7.21 -8.82 24.80
N ASP A 15 -6.12 -8.07 25.03
CA ASP A 15 -5.80 -6.88 24.25
C ASP A 15 -5.45 -7.27 22.81
N ARG A 16 -5.88 -6.47 21.84
CA ARG A 16 -5.59 -6.65 20.42
C ARG A 16 -4.31 -5.91 20.02
N PHE A 17 -3.51 -6.54 19.16
CA PHE A 17 -2.27 -5.96 18.67
C PHE A 17 -2.13 -6.07 17.16
N VAL A 18 -1.48 -5.07 16.58
CA VAL A 18 -0.84 -5.16 15.27
C VAL A 18 0.66 -5.31 15.48
N PHE A 19 1.21 -6.45 15.08
CA PHE A 19 2.62 -6.76 15.21
C PHE A 19 3.35 -6.49 13.90
N CYS A 20 4.27 -5.53 13.92
CA CYS A 20 5.34 -5.45 12.93
C CYS A 20 6.43 -6.46 13.33
N ASP A 21 6.48 -7.61 12.67
CA ASP A 21 7.23 -8.79 13.10
C ASP A 21 8.25 -9.25 12.05
N PRO A 22 9.45 -8.63 12.04
CA PRO A 22 10.56 -9.07 11.21
C PRO A 22 10.89 -10.55 11.49
N ASN A 23 11.06 -11.33 10.43
CA ASN A 23 11.33 -12.77 10.44
C ASN A 23 10.23 -13.65 11.07
N GLY A 24 9.09 -13.09 11.46
CA GLY A 24 7.97 -13.89 11.97
C GLY A 24 8.20 -14.50 13.37
N ASP A 25 9.00 -13.88 14.22
CA ASP A 25 9.30 -14.43 15.55
C ASP A 25 8.07 -14.38 16.49
N LEU A 26 7.28 -13.31 16.44
CA LEU A 26 6.07 -13.16 17.25
C LEU A 26 4.93 -14.04 16.71
N VAL A 27 4.74 -14.10 15.40
CA VAL A 27 3.72 -14.95 14.77
C VAL A 27 3.97 -16.42 15.10
N SER A 28 5.24 -16.87 15.15
CA SER A 28 5.55 -18.26 15.51
C SER A 28 5.16 -18.66 16.94
N LYS A 29 4.98 -17.68 17.84
CA LYS A 29 4.72 -17.91 19.28
C LYS A 29 3.30 -17.57 19.70
N PHE A 30 2.72 -16.55 19.09
CA PHE A 30 1.48 -15.93 19.56
C PHE A 30 0.30 -16.09 18.61
N TYR A 31 0.55 -16.56 17.37
CA TYR A 31 -0.52 -16.76 16.39
C TYR A 31 -1.56 -17.78 16.88
N ARG A 32 -2.84 -17.42 16.74
CA ARG A 32 -4.00 -18.23 17.08
C ARG A 32 -4.98 -18.27 15.91
N GLN A 33 -5.89 -19.22 15.94
CA GLN A 33 -6.99 -19.27 14.99
C GLN A 33 -7.84 -17.99 15.10
N GLY A 34 -7.99 -17.27 13.99
CA GLY A 34 -8.67 -15.97 13.92
C GLY A 34 -7.72 -14.77 13.77
N ASP A 35 -6.43 -14.96 14.06
CA ASP A 35 -5.40 -13.96 13.74
C ASP A 35 -5.15 -13.92 12.24
N LYS A 36 -4.66 -12.76 11.76
CA LYS A 36 -4.43 -12.49 10.34
C LYS A 36 -2.97 -12.20 10.07
N ILE A 37 -2.50 -12.58 8.90
CA ILE A 37 -1.11 -12.37 8.46
C ILE A 37 -1.13 -11.55 7.18
N LEU A 38 -0.24 -10.58 7.08
CA LEU A 38 0.09 -9.89 5.82
C LEU A 38 1.57 -10.09 5.51
N ASN A 39 1.82 -10.81 4.42
CA ASN A 39 3.13 -11.06 3.82
C ASN A 39 2.93 -11.59 2.40
N PRO A 40 3.41 -10.91 1.34
CA PRO A 40 3.16 -11.35 -0.04
C PRO A 40 3.71 -12.76 -0.35
N TYR A 41 4.70 -13.22 0.42
CA TYR A 41 5.37 -14.50 0.21
C TYR A 41 4.98 -15.59 1.22
N ASP A 42 4.04 -15.32 2.14
CA ASP A 42 3.50 -16.32 3.06
C ASP A 42 2.18 -16.89 2.53
N THR A 43 2.04 -18.21 2.47
CA THR A 43 0.82 -18.86 1.95
C THR A 43 -0.42 -18.64 2.81
N ARG A 44 -0.24 -18.21 4.08
CA ARG A 44 -1.32 -17.89 5.02
C ARG A 44 -1.77 -16.44 4.94
N THR A 45 -1.15 -15.65 4.05
CA THR A 45 -1.44 -14.23 3.93
C THR A 45 -2.88 -13.96 3.50
N GLU A 46 -3.46 -12.91 4.04
CA GLU A 46 -4.73 -12.40 3.56
C GLU A 46 -4.53 -11.63 2.26
N GLY A 47 -5.44 -11.81 1.30
CA GLY A 47 -5.37 -11.06 0.06
C GLY A 47 -5.73 -9.59 0.29
N TRP A 48 -4.81 -8.68 -0.03
CA TRP A 48 -4.91 -7.26 0.29
C TRP A 48 -4.58 -6.38 -0.91
N THR A 49 -5.32 -5.29 -1.05
CA THR A 49 -5.00 -4.19 -1.96
C THR A 49 -5.36 -2.88 -1.29
N PHE A 50 -4.62 -1.80 -1.59
CA PHE A 50 -4.89 -0.49 -1.00
C PHE A 50 -6.32 0.01 -1.31
N TYR A 51 -6.91 -0.45 -2.43
CA TYR A 51 -8.30 -0.16 -2.77
C TYR A 51 -9.29 -0.57 -1.68
N ASN A 52 -8.99 -1.63 -0.92
CA ASN A 52 -9.86 -2.12 0.15
C ASN A 52 -9.97 -1.12 1.32
N GLU A 53 -9.04 -0.19 1.43
CA GLU A 53 -8.98 0.80 2.51
C GLU A 53 -9.64 2.14 2.15
N ILE A 54 -9.96 2.33 0.86
CA ILE A 54 -10.60 3.55 0.35
C ILE A 54 -12.06 3.61 0.81
N ARG A 55 -12.43 4.72 1.45
CA ARG A 55 -13.83 5.01 1.84
C ARG A 55 -14.32 6.34 1.29
N ASN A 56 -13.43 7.32 1.22
CA ASN A 56 -13.71 8.68 0.78
C ASN A 56 -12.71 9.14 -0.28
N ASP A 57 -13.05 10.22 -0.99
CA ASP A 57 -12.20 10.77 -2.06
C ASP A 57 -10.78 11.15 -1.60
N TYR A 58 -10.66 11.66 -0.36
CA TYR A 58 -9.37 12.04 0.21
C TYR A 58 -8.47 10.83 0.51
N ASP A 59 -9.03 9.62 0.63
CA ASP A 59 -8.24 8.42 0.93
C ASP A 59 -7.28 8.10 -0.23
N TYR A 60 -7.64 8.37 -1.50
CA TYR A 60 -6.73 8.15 -2.62
C TYR A 60 -5.42 8.94 -2.47
N LYS A 61 -5.51 10.20 -2.02
CA LYS A 61 -4.32 11.04 -1.77
C LYS A 61 -3.55 10.57 -0.54
N ARG A 62 -4.26 10.15 0.51
CA ARG A 62 -3.64 9.59 1.73
C ARG A 62 -2.84 8.34 1.38
N TYR A 63 -3.45 7.36 0.71
CA TYR A 63 -2.78 6.11 0.36
C TYR A 63 -1.71 6.26 -0.71
N ALA A 64 -1.84 7.24 -1.62
CA ALA A 64 -0.76 7.56 -2.54
C ALA A 64 0.52 7.98 -1.79
N LEU A 65 0.40 8.70 -0.66
CA LEU A 65 1.54 9.08 0.19
C LEU A 65 2.19 7.88 0.89
N SER A 66 1.39 6.86 1.24
CA SER A 66 1.89 5.63 1.86
C SER A 66 2.58 4.73 0.83
N LEU A 67 2.02 4.63 -0.38
CA LEU A 67 2.58 3.85 -1.50
C LEU A 67 3.85 4.48 -2.07
N VAL A 68 3.86 5.80 -2.21
CA VAL A 68 5.00 6.58 -2.68
C VAL A 68 5.47 7.47 -1.54
N PRO A 69 6.44 7.01 -0.71
CA PRO A 69 6.90 7.74 0.45
C PRO A 69 7.55 9.08 0.07
N ARG A 70 7.83 9.92 1.07
CA ARG A 70 8.53 11.18 0.83
C ARG A 70 9.96 10.95 0.34
N GLY A 71 10.34 11.73 -0.67
CA GLY A 71 11.71 11.75 -1.19
C GLY A 71 12.69 12.22 -0.11
N LYS A 72 13.95 11.78 -0.20
CA LYS A 72 15.00 12.16 0.75
C LYS A 72 15.54 13.56 0.48
N SER A 73 15.40 14.05 -0.75
CA SER A 73 15.80 15.38 -1.19
C SER A 73 14.61 16.16 -1.75
N ALA A 74 14.75 17.48 -1.90
CA ALA A 74 13.69 18.33 -2.46
C ALA A 74 13.36 17.95 -3.92
N GLU A 75 14.37 17.59 -4.71
CA GLU A 75 14.19 17.14 -6.10
C GLU A 75 13.51 15.77 -6.17
N GLU A 76 13.92 14.82 -5.33
CA GLU A 76 13.26 13.51 -5.24
C GLU A 76 11.82 13.64 -4.78
N GLU A 77 11.54 14.53 -3.82
CA GLU A 77 10.17 14.78 -3.36
C GLU A 77 9.29 15.42 -4.45
N GLU A 78 9.85 16.26 -5.31
CA GLU A 78 9.14 16.79 -6.48
C GLU A 78 8.70 15.65 -7.41
N TRP A 79 9.60 14.72 -7.73
CA TRP A 79 9.29 13.54 -8.54
C TRP A 79 8.26 12.62 -7.86
N CYS A 80 8.43 12.37 -6.57
CA CYS A 80 7.48 11.59 -5.78
C CYS A 80 6.11 12.27 -5.75
N SER A 81 6.04 13.60 -5.67
CA SER A 81 4.79 14.36 -5.73
C SER A 81 4.05 14.14 -7.06
N PHE A 82 4.76 14.18 -8.19
CA PHE A 82 4.15 13.86 -9.49
C PHE A 82 3.68 12.40 -9.57
N GLY A 83 4.48 11.46 -9.04
CA GLY A 83 4.10 10.06 -8.91
C GLY A 83 2.81 9.87 -8.12
N ARG A 84 2.66 10.54 -6.98
CA ARG A 84 1.45 10.49 -6.14
C ARG A 84 0.23 11.07 -6.85
N LEU A 85 0.40 12.19 -7.55
CA LEU A 85 -0.69 12.82 -8.30
C LEU A 85 -1.20 11.87 -9.38
N LEU A 86 -0.28 11.30 -10.19
CA LEU A 86 -0.62 10.34 -11.23
C LEU A 86 -1.30 9.09 -10.65
N LEU A 87 -0.73 8.53 -9.59
CA LEU A 87 -1.25 7.34 -8.92
C LEU A 87 -2.67 7.55 -8.37
N ALA A 88 -2.91 8.65 -7.65
CA ALA A 88 -4.18 8.93 -7.02
C ALA A 88 -5.30 9.12 -8.05
N GLU A 89 -5.05 9.88 -9.12
CA GLU A 89 -6.06 10.13 -10.17
C GLU A 89 -6.31 8.90 -11.04
N CYS A 90 -5.26 8.14 -11.39
CA CYS A 90 -5.42 6.86 -12.09
C CYS A 90 -6.22 5.87 -11.25
N ALA A 91 -5.86 5.71 -9.97
CA ALA A 91 -6.55 4.78 -9.07
C ALA A 91 -8.02 5.16 -8.89
N LYS A 92 -8.30 6.44 -8.69
CA LYS A 92 -9.66 6.96 -8.58
C LYS A 92 -10.47 6.67 -9.83
N LYS A 93 -9.92 6.90 -11.02
CA LYS A 93 -10.64 6.66 -12.27
C LYS A 93 -10.88 5.18 -12.55
N LEU A 94 -9.91 4.31 -12.24
CA LEU A 94 -10.08 2.86 -12.34
C LEU A 94 -11.18 2.35 -11.40
N ALA A 95 -11.23 2.87 -10.17
CA ALA A 95 -12.29 2.54 -9.22
C ALA A 95 -13.66 3.03 -9.70
N MET A 96 -13.75 4.24 -10.27
CA MET A 96 -14.99 4.77 -10.86
C MET A 96 -15.49 3.95 -12.05
N ASN A 97 -14.57 3.39 -12.84
CA ASN A 97 -14.90 2.51 -13.97
C ASN A 97 -15.30 1.08 -13.54
N GLY A 98 -15.26 0.77 -12.24
CA GLY A 98 -15.65 -0.54 -11.70
C GLY A 98 -14.59 -1.62 -11.82
N SER A 99 -13.35 -1.27 -12.20
CA SER A 99 -12.23 -2.21 -12.36
C SER A 99 -11.03 -1.83 -11.47
N PRO A 100 -11.18 -1.84 -10.13
CA PRO A 100 -10.07 -1.56 -9.22
C PRO A 100 -9.07 -2.73 -9.21
N SER A 101 -8.06 -2.65 -10.08
CA SER A 101 -7.00 -3.65 -10.19
C SER A 101 -5.65 -2.96 -10.05
N ILE A 102 -4.79 -3.51 -9.18
CA ILE A 102 -3.41 -3.03 -9.03
C ILE A 102 -2.59 -3.26 -10.32
N ARG A 103 -2.91 -4.34 -11.05
CA ARG A 103 -2.28 -4.67 -12.32
C ARG A 103 -2.65 -3.66 -13.40
N ASP A 104 -3.92 -3.28 -13.47
CA ASP A 104 -4.38 -2.27 -14.43
C ASP A 104 -3.82 -0.90 -14.05
N LEU A 105 -3.77 -0.58 -12.75
CA LEU A 105 -3.14 0.64 -12.26
C LEU A 105 -1.67 0.72 -12.66
N PHE A 106 -0.92 -0.37 -12.49
CA PHE A 106 0.47 -0.45 -12.93
C PHE A 106 0.56 -0.26 -14.45
N HIS A 107 -0.25 -0.98 -15.23
CA HIS A 107 -0.26 -0.87 -16.68
C HIS A 107 -0.49 0.57 -17.17
N TRP A 108 -1.54 1.23 -16.67
CA TRP A 108 -1.83 2.63 -17.00
C TRP A 108 -0.70 3.58 -16.59
N CYS A 109 -0.12 3.37 -15.42
CA CYS A 109 0.89 4.27 -14.87
C CYS A 109 2.29 4.08 -15.50
N THR A 110 2.64 2.89 -15.98
CA THR A 110 4.03 2.58 -16.38
C THR A 110 4.18 2.12 -17.83
N ILE A 111 3.19 1.40 -18.39
CA ILE A 111 3.31 0.74 -19.69
C ILE A 111 2.58 1.52 -20.79
N GLU A 112 1.37 1.98 -20.51
CA GLU A 112 0.46 2.57 -21.50
C GLU A 112 1.06 3.80 -22.20
N GLU A 113 0.63 4.08 -23.43
CA GLU A 113 1.15 5.22 -24.18
C GLU A 113 0.75 6.56 -23.52
N PRO A 114 1.61 7.59 -23.52
CA PRO A 114 1.29 8.89 -22.92
C PRO A 114 0.02 9.53 -23.45
N GLU A 115 -0.28 9.35 -24.74
CA GLU A 115 -1.49 9.88 -25.39
C GLU A 115 -2.76 9.22 -24.85
N ASN A 116 -2.78 7.89 -24.77
CA ASN A 116 -3.89 7.13 -24.18
C ASN A 116 -4.05 7.44 -22.69
N LEU A 117 -2.94 7.56 -21.95
CA LEU A 117 -2.97 7.95 -20.55
C LEU A 117 -3.52 9.37 -20.36
N LYS A 118 -3.19 10.31 -21.26
CA LYS A 118 -3.74 11.68 -21.23
C LYS A 118 -5.24 11.69 -21.47
N LEU A 119 -5.72 10.93 -22.46
CA LEU A 119 -7.16 10.75 -22.70
C LEU A 119 -7.84 10.08 -21.50
N PHE A 120 -7.21 9.08 -20.92
CA PHE A 120 -7.67 8.44 -19.72
C PHE A 120 -7.69 9.41 -18.54
N LEU A 121 -6.76 10.34 -18.39
CA LEU A 121 -6.76 11.30 -17.28
C LEU A 121 -7.52 12.60 -17.57
N ALA A 122 -8.20 12.68 -18.73
CA ALA A 122 -9.01 13.83 -19.07
C ALA A 122 -10.11 14.07 -18.01
N GLY A 123 -10.28 15.33 -17.62
CA GLY A 123 -11.18 15.81 -16.58
C GLY A 123 -10.65 15.68 -15.14
N THR A 124 -9.39 15.27 -14.95
CA THR A 124 -8.78 15.10 -13.62
C THR A 124 -7.74 16.19 -13.33
N SER A 125 -7.33 16.30 -12.06
CA SER A 125 -6.26 17.24 -11.68
C SER A 125 -4.88 16.87 -12.25
N ALA A 126 -4.70 15.60 -12.69
CA ALA A 126 -3.47 15.13 -13.31
C ALA A 126 -3.29 15.62 -14.76
N GLU A 127 -4.28 16.29 -15.38
CA GLU A 127 -4.09 16.92 -16.70
C GLU A 127 -2.90 17.90 -16.70
N SER A 128 -2.64 18.57 -15.57
CA SER A 128 -1.52 19.51 -15.44
C SER A 128 -0.16 18.85 -15.68
N LEU A 129 -0.03 17.54 -15.45
CA LEU A 129 1.21 16.79 -15.73
C LEU A 129 1.53 16.75 -17.23
N PHE A 130 0.53 16.96 -18.10
CA PHE A 130 0.66 16.91 -19.55
C PHE A 130 0.76 18.29 -20.22
N VAL A 131 0.60 19.39 -19.46
CA VAL A 131 0.49 20.75 -20.01
C VAL A 131 1.84 21.49 -20.08
N GLY A 132 2.86 21.08 -19.31
CA GLY A 132 4.06 21.92 -19.15
C GLY A 132 5.43 21.24 -19.13
N ALA A 133 5.52 19.91 -18.98
CA ALA A 133 6.82 19.22 -19.00
C ALA A 133 6.65 17.71 -19.20
N GLU A 134 7.07 17.18 -20.36
CA GLU A 134 7.24 15.72 -20.55
C GLU A 134 8.08 15.09 -19.44
N LYS A 135 9.03 15.86 -18.87
CA LYS A 135 9.85 15.47 -17.73
C LYS A 135 9.03 15.13 -16.48
N ALA A 136 7.93 15.83 -16.20
CA ALA A 136 7.11 15.58 -15.01
C ALA A 136 6.40 14.22 -15.11
N LEU A 137 5.79 13.94 -16.26
CA LEU A 137 5.16 12.65 -16.52
C LEU A 137 6.19 11.52 -16.49
N ALA A 138 7.33 11.67 -17.17
CA ALA A 138 8.39 10.66 -17.18
C ALA A 138 8.91 10.35 -15.75
N SER A 139 9.09 11.39 -14.93
CA SER A 139 9.50 11.24 -13.53
C SER A 139 8.45 10.51 -12.70
N ALA A 140 7.17 10.84 -12.87
CA ALA A 140 6.06 10.15 -12.21
C ALA A 140 6.05 8.65 -12.56
N ARG A 141 6.17 8.31 -13.85
CA ARG A 141 6.21 6.91 -14.31
C ARG A 141 7.40 6.15 -13.73
N PHE A 142 8.57 6.78 -13.67
CA PHE A 142 9.78 6.17 -13.11
C PHE A 142 9.61 5.84 -11.62
N VAL A 143 9.08 6.77 -10.84
CA VAL A 143 8.80 6.54 -9.41
C VAL A 143 7.78 5.42 -9.23
N LEU A 144 6.71 5.39 -10.02
CA LEU A 144 5.68 4.34 -9.90
C LEU A 144 6.18 2.97 -10.36
N ALA A 145 7.05 2.91 -11.37
CA ALA A 145 7.69 1.67 -11.80
C ALA A 145 8.60 1.06 -10.71
N ASP A 146 9.18 1.89 -9.85
CA ASP A 146 10.01 1.45 -8.72
C ASP A 146 9.18 1.03 -7.49
N LYS A 147 8.06 1.72 -7.19
CA LYS A 147 7.30 1.49 -5.95
C LYS A 147 6.13 0.51 -6.06
N LEU A 148 5.51 0.39 -7.23
CA LEU A 148 4.34 -0.48 -7.42
C LEU A 148 4.60 -2.00 -7.58
N PRO A 149 5.78 -2.50 -8.02
CA PRO A 149 5.99 -3.94 -8.25
C PRO A 149 5.66 -4.83 -7.04
N GLU A 150 6.05 -4.45 -5.83
CA GLU A 150 5.76 -5.22 -4.61
C GLU A 150 4.25 -5.33 -4.32
N HIS A 151 3.47 -4.37 -4.79
CA HIS A 151 2.01 -4.42 -4.69
C HIS A 151 1.38 -5.36 -5.73
N LEU A 152 2.08 -5.69 -6.81
CA LEU A 152 1.66 -6.69 -7.79
C LEU A 152 1.88 -8.12 -7.27
N GLU A 153 2.94 -8.33 -6.48
CA GLU A 153 3.26 -9.61 -5.85
C GLU A 153 2.34 -9.93 -4.67
N MET A 154 1.70 -8.91 -4.08
CA MET A 154 0.72 -9.11 -3.02
C MET A 154 -0.51 -9.87 -3.56
N PRO A 155 -0.88 -11.02 -2.95
CA PRO A 155 -2.10 -11.72 -3.33
C PRO A 155 -3.32 -10.82 -3.25
N THR A 156 -4.14 -10.84 -4.29
CA THR A 156 -5.37 -10.06 -4.33
C THR A 156 -6.44 -10.68 -3.44
N GLY A 157 -7.18 -9.85 -2.70
CA GLY A 157 -8.33 -10.28 -1.92
C GLY A 157 -9.09 -9.09 -1.35
N HIS A 158 -10.04 -9.38 -0.47
CA HIS A 158 -10.97 -8.37 0.09
C HIS A 158 -10.61 -7.93 1.51
N PHE A 159 -9.44 -8.33 2.03
CA PHE A 159 -9.03 -7.96 3.37
C PHE A 159 -8.79 -6.46 3.46
N SER A 160 -9.39 -5.83 4.47
CA SER A 160 -9.18 -4.42 4.83
C SER A 160 -8.71 -4.36 6.27
N ILE A 161 -7.54 -3.77 6.48
CA ILE A 161 -6.96 -3.47 7.78
C ILE A 161 -7.89 -2.53 8.53
N ARG A 162 -8.46 -1.50 7.90
CA ARG A 162 -9.39 -0.58 8.59
C ARG A 162 -10.61 -1.33 9.15
N ARG A 163 -11.25 -2.18 8.33
CA ARG A 163 -12.40 -2.98 8.78
C ARG A 163 -12.00 -3.97 9.88
N PHE A 164 -10.83 -4.58 9.75
CA PHE A 164 -10.29 -5.49 10.77
C PHE A 164 -10.04 -4.76 12.11
N LEU A 165 -9.57 -3.51 12.08
CA LEU A 165 -9.36 -2.71 13.29
C LEU A 165 -10.68 -2.28 13.93
N GLU A 166 -11.73 -2.05 13.15
CA GLU A 166 -13.08 -1.70 13.65
C GLU A 166 -13.85 -2.89 14.23
N ASP A 167 -13.53 -4.12 13.81
CA ASP A 167 -14.21 -5.32 14.28
C ASP A 167 -13.55 -5.86 15.56
N ASP A 168 -14.18 -5.54 16.70
CA ASP A 168 -13.75 -5.98 18.04
C ASP A 168 -13.76 -7.50 18.25
N GLN A 169 -14.37 -8.29 17.34
CA GLN A 169 -14.39 -9.75 17.43
C GLN A 169 -13.23 -10.43 16.70
N THR A 170 -12.38 -9.66 16.02
CA THR A 170 -11.27 -10.21 15.23
C THR A 170 -9.98 -10.35 16.05
N GLY A 171 -9.10 -11.25 15.63
CA GLY A 171 -7.84 -11.53 16.32
C GLY A 171 -6.79 -10.41 16.21
N ASN A 172 -5.53 -10.80 16.30
CA ASN A 172 -4.36 -9.97 16.09
C ASN A 172 -3.96 -9.94 14.60
N LEU A 173 -3.25 -8.87 14.20
CA LEU A 173 -2.67 -8.75 12.86
C LEU A 173 -1.15 -8.86 12.93
N PHE A 174 -0.57 -9.74 12.13
CA PHE A 174 0.87 -9.92 12.01
C PHE A 174 1.35 -9.47 10.63
N LEU A 175 2.08 -8.35 10.60
CA LEU A 175 2.81 -7.88 9.42
C LEU A 175 4.18 -8.53 9.47
N THR A 176 4.43 -9.51 8.59
CA THR A 176 5.68 -10.28 8.61
C THR A 176 6.43 -10.12 7.30
N TRP A 177 7.75 -10.18 7.39
CA TRP A 177 8.65 -10.21 6.23
C TRP A 177 9.97 -10.85 6.65
N ARG A 178 10.77 -11.29 5.69
CA ARG A 178 12.16 -11.70 5.96
C ARG A 178 13.07 -10.48 5.88
N GLU A 179 14.06 -10.39 6.77
CA GLU A 179 14.98 -9.23 6.81
C GLU A 179 15.75 -9.02 5.50
N ASP A 180 16.05 -10.09 4.76
CA ASP A 180 16.70 -9.99 3.44
C ASP A 180 15.81 -9.37 2.36
N MET A 181 14.50 -9.34 2.55
CA MET A 181 13.51 -8.71 1.65
C MET A 181 13.03 -7.35 2.17
N ALA A 182 13.53 -6.88 3.32
CA ALA A 182 13.01 -5.68 3.98
C ALA A 182 13.14 -4.41 3.13
N GLU A 183 14.21 -4.31 2.32
CA GLU A 183 14.42 -3.16 1.44
C GLU A 183 13.40 -3.13 0.29
N ALA A 184 13.15 -4.28 -0.34
CA ALA A 184 12.16 -4.43 -1.39
C ALA A 184 10.75 -4.15 -0.85
N LEU A 185 10.35 -4.82 0.24
CA LEU A 185 9.01 -4.71 0.83
C LEU A 185 8.75 -3.41 1.59
N ARG A 186 9.74 -2.51 1.68
CA ARG A 186 9.62 -1.27 2.45
C ARG A 186 8.41 -0.40 2.06
N PRO A 187 8.08 -0.18 0.76
CA PRO A 187 6.89 0.58 0.38
C PRO A 187 5.59 -0.09 0.84
N LEU A 188 5.50 -1.43 0.71
CA LEU A 188 4.33 -2.20 1.12
C LEU A 188 4.14 -2.18 2.65
N ILE A 189 5.21 -2.39 3.42
CA ILE A 189 5.18 -2.31 4.89
C ILE A 189 4.80 -0.89 5.34
N SER A 190 5.36 0.13 4.70
CA SER A 190 5.03 1.54 5.00
C SER A 190 3.55 1.81 4.73
N ALA A 191 2.99 1.27 3.65
CA ALA A 191 1.57 1.37 3.35
C ALA A 191 0.70 0.74 4.44
N TRP A 192 1.03 -0.48 4.90
CA TRP A 192 0.28 -1.11 5.99
C TRP A 192 0.36 -0.33 7.30
N VAL A 193 1.54 0.16 7.67
CA VAL A 193 1.73 0.96 8.89
C VAL A 193 0.91 2.25 8.84
N ASP A 194 0.87 2.94 7.70
CA ASP A 194 0.08 4.17 7.53
C ASP A 194 -1.44 3.92 7.54
N VAL A 195 -1.89 2.69 7.27
CA VAL A 195 -3.31 2.30 7.45
C VAL A 195 -3.66 2.14 8.92
N VAL A 196 -2.70 1.65 9.72
CA VAL A 196 -2.89 1.34 11.14
C VAL A 196 -2.79 2.59 12.02
N CYS A 197 -1.95 3.57 11.63
CA CYS A 197 -1.75 4.84 12.34
C CYS A 197 -2.74 5.94 11.90
#